data_AF-A0AAV1ZA72-F1
#
_entry.id   AF-A0AAV1ZA72-F1
#
_cell.length_a   1.000
_cell.length_b   1.000
_cell.length_c   1.000
_cell.angle_alpha   90.00
_cell.angle_beta   90.00
_cell.angle_gamma   90.00
#
_symmetry.space_group_name_H-M   'P 1'
#
loop_
_entity.id
_entity.type
_entity.pdbx_description
1 polymer ?
#
loop_
_entity_poly.entity_id
_entity_poly.type
_entity_poly.pdbx_seq_one_letter_code
_entity_poly.pdbx_strand_id
1 'polypeptide(L)'
;MGDSEKESSGSDLDDINWFKKKRKQFAKSSLETSLESSSTENKHSKDNTVAEKNKKFEELQKKSERIRSYSAHRLVIAEKRKTKRLIKKALRDPHVKHLVERKRCASNDDEQVSEKKEEQWNEVKPYLNVNSHLQGPVSHGEWGPKNEIETMIDDAINEGDFEKAELLSDTLASKQFAGKICKAFAAKREHEIIEKQKAIEKAKKLKKIRWTFEAKEKWQMKGNM
;
A
#
# COMPACT_ATOMS: atom_id res chain seq x y z
N MET A 1 1.07 -42.07 8.88
CA MET A 1 1.28 -41.34 7.61
C MET A 1 1.09 -39.86 7.92
N GLY A 2 2.09 -39.00 8.06
CA GLY A 2 3.53 -39.10 8.16
C GLY A 2 3.97 -37.71 8.63
N ASP A 3 4.77 -37.66 9.68
CA ASP A 3 5.38 -36.46 10.25
C ASP A 3 6.38 -35.83 9.28
N SER A 4 6.49 -34.50 9.24
CA SER A 4 7.72 -33.76 8.89
C SER A 4 7.56 -32.24 9.09
N GLU A 5 7.59 -31.76 10.35
CA GLU A 5 8.01 -30.39 10.64
C GLU A 5 9.51 -30.42 10.97
N LYS A 6 10.34 -29.97 10.01
CA LYS A 6 11.77 -29.77 10.22
C LYS A 6 12.01 -28.41 10.84
N GLU A 7 12.32 -28.41 12.13
CA GLU A 7 12.92 -27.30 12.86
C GLU A 7 14.25 -26.88 12.20
N SER A 8 14.38 -25.60 11.84
CA SER A 8 15.64 -24.97 11.47
C SER A 8 16.17 -24.19 12.66
N SER A 9 16.79 -24.90 13.61
CA SER A 9 17.66 -24.32 14.63
C SER A 9 19.10 -24.61 14.24
N GLY A 10 19.82 -23.62 13.70
CA GLY A 10 21.14 -23.90 13.13
C GLY A 10 21.92 -22.70 12.65
N SER A 11 21.88 -21.56 13.36
CA SER A 11 22.73 -20.42 12.97
C SER A 11 23.27 -19.56 14.12
N ASP A 12 23.02 -19.89 15.39
CA ASP A 12 23.44 -19.05 16.52
C ASP A 12 24.76 -19.51 17.20
N LEU A 13 25.34 -20.65 16.81
CA LEU A 13 26.56 -21.18 17.43
C LEU A 13 27.85 -20.87 16.64
N ASP A 14 27.76 -20.54 15.36
CA ASP A 14 28.95 -20.32 14.52
C ASP A 14 29.56 -18.92 14.69
N ASP A 15 28.75 -17.92 15.04
CA ASP A 15 29.20 -16.52 15.19
C ASP A 15 30.02 -16.27 16.48
N ILE A 16 29.81 -17.09 17.52
CA ILE A 16 30.58 -17.01 18.77
C ILE A 16 32.02 -17.54 18.57
N ASN A 17 32.21 -18.45 17.62
CA ASN A 17 33.48 -19.13 17.38
C ASN A 17 34.50 -18.24 16.63
N TRP A 18 34.01 -17.30 15.81
CA TRP A 18 34.87 -16.32 15.11
C TRP A 18 35.63 -15.38 16.07
N PHE A 19 34.95 -14.90 17.13
CA PHE A 19 35.54 -13.97 18.10
C PHE A 19 36.62 -14.62 18.97
N LYS A 20 36.47 -15.89 19.35
CA LYS A 20 37.51 -16.63 20.10
C LYS A 20 38.75 -16.91 19.24
N LYS A 21 38.56 -17.21 17.95
CA LYS A 21 39.65 -17.55 17.01
C LYS A 21 40.57 -16.35 16.72
N LYS A 22 40.02 -15.14 16.57
CA LYS A 22 40.84 -13.92 16.34
C LYS A 22 41.61 -13.44 17.57
N ARG A 23 41.06 -13.58 18.78
CA ARG A 23 41.74 -13.14 20.01
C ARG A 23 43.00 -13.97 20.31
N LYS A 24 43.02 -15.25 19.90
CA LYS A 24 44.16 -16.15 20.05
C LYS A 24 45.30 -15.87 19.05
N GLN A 25 44.99 -15.30 17.88
CA GLN A 25 46.01 -14.92 16.88
C GLN A 25 46.72 -13.60 17.23
N PHE A 26 46.01 -12.62 17.79
CA PHE A 26 46.63 -11.37 18.24
C PHE A 26 47.55 -11.53 19.46
N ALA A 27 47.26 -12.49 20.36
CA ALA A 27 48.12 -12.76 21.52
C ALA A 27 49.44 -13.46 21.14
N LYS A 28 49.47 -14.21 20.03
CA LYS A 28 50.71 -14.84 19.53
C LYS A 28 51.59 -13.85 18.74
N SER A 29 51.00 -12.96 17.94
CA SER A 29 51.78 -11.99 17.15
C SER A 29 52.41 -10.87 17.98
N SER A 30 51.90 -10.62 19.19
CA SER A 30 52.38 -9.55 20.07
C SER A 30 53.56 -9.95 20.97
N LEU A 31 53.91 -11.25 21.04
CA LEU A 31 55.03 -11.74 21.85
C LEU A 31 56.31 -12.00 21.03
N GLU A 32 56.21 -12.13 19.70
CA GLU A 32 57.37 -12.35 18.82
C GLU A 32 58.00 -11.05 18.26
N THR A 33 57.41 -9.88 18.53
CA THR A 33 57.86 -8.59 17.94
C THR A 33 58.73 -7.72 18.85
N SER A 34 59.29 -8.28 19.94
CA SER A 34 60.10 -7.50 20.90
C SER A 34 61.57 -7.96 21.04
N LEU A 35 62.07 -8.85 20.18
CA LEU A 35 63.45 -9.35 20.25
C LEU A 35 64.02 -9.58 18.85
N GLU A 36 64.31 -8.50 18.12
CA GLU A 36 65.37 -8.48 17.09
C GLU A 36 65.54 -7.05 16.55
N SER A 37 66.48 -6.34 17.16
CA SER A 37 67.02 -5.10 16.61
C SER A 37 68.52 -5.06 16.86
N SER A 38 69.28 -5.64 15.94
CA SER A 38 70.69 -5.28 15.73
C SER A 38 71.10 -5.58 14.27
N SER A 39 71.84 -4.62 13.67
CA SER A 39 72.60 -4.74 12.41
C SER A 39 71.75 -4.74 11.12
N THR A 40 71.89 -3.86 10.13
CA THR A 40 73.08 -3.25 9.52
C THR A 40 72.73 -2.02 8.67
N GLU A 41 73.72 -1.13 8.60
CA GLU A 41 74.08 -0.03 7.70
C GLU A 41 73.29 0.31 6.39
N ASN A 42 73.26 1.64 6.15
CA ASN A 42 73.49 2.36 4.89
C ASN A 42 72.49 2.23 3.70
N LYS A 43 71.74 3.31 3.44
CA LYS A 43 72.02 4.29 2.36
C LYS A 43 70.90 5.32 2.23
N HIS A 44 71.31 6.58 2.19
CA HIS A 44 70.50 7.72 1.79
C HIS A 44 70.13 7.59 0.30
N SER A 45 68.83 7.52 -0.03
CA SER A 45 68.36 7.76 -1.41
C SER A 45 66.89 8.21 -1.46
N LYS A 46 66.74 9.53 -1.63
CA LYS A 46 65.93 10.21 -2.65
C LYS A 46 64.41 9.95 -2.70
N ASP A 47 63.70 11.04 -2.39
CA ASP A 47 62.45 11.50 -3.00
C ASP A 47 61.23 10.57 -2.88
N ASN A 48 60.59 10.63 -1.70
CA ASN A 48 59.17 10.30 -1.58
C ASN A 48 58.38 11.28 -2.47
N THR A 49 58.11 10.86 -3.71
CA THR A 49 57.36 11.66 -4.68
C THR A 49 55.98 12.01 -4.10
N VAL A 50 55.49 13.22 -4.38
CA VAL A 50 54.18 13.70 -3.90
C VAL A 50 53.06 12.70 -4.25
N ALA A 51 53.20 12.01 -5.39
CA ALA A 51 52.30 10.96 -5.83
C ALA A 51 52.20 9.76 -4.88
N GLU A 52 53.30 9.28 -4.30
CA GLU A 52 53.29 8.16 -3.34
C GLU A 52 52.66 8.55 -1.99
N LYS A 53 52.93 9.78 -1.54
CA LYS A 53 52.27 10.34 -0.35
C LYS A 53 50.76 10.46 -0.56
N ASN A 54 50.32 10.89 -1.76
CA ASN A 54 48.91 10.97 -2.12
C ASN A 54 48.25 9.59 -2.21
N LYS A 55 48.91 8.60 -2.81
CA LYS A 55 48.42 7.20 -2.81
C LYS A 55 48.24 6.66 -1.40
N LYS A 56 49.22 6.88 -0.53
CA LYS A 56 49.15 6.49 0.89
C LYS A 56 48.02 7.22 1.63
N PHE A 57 47.77 8.49 1.31
CA PHE A 57 46.68 9.26 1.87
C PHE A 57 45.31 8.72 1.44
N GLU A 58 45.13 8.38 0.16
CA GLU A 58 43.90 7.74 -0.33
C GLU A 58 43.65 6.38 0.31
N GLU A 59 44.70 5.57 0.50
CA GLU A 59 44.61 4.29 1.21
C GLU A 59 44.18 4.48 2.67
N LEU A 60 44.72 5.50 3.34
CA LEU A 60 44.32 5.85 4.70
C LEU A 60 42.87 6.36 4.76
N GLN A 61 42.43 7.16 3.79
CA GLN A 61 41.04 7.58 3.68
C GLN A 61 40.12 6.36 3.51
N LYS A 62 40.40 5.48 2.54
CA LYS A 62 39.63 4.24 2.33
C LYS A 62 39.60 3.35 3.58
N LYS A 63 40.72 3.25 4.30
CA LYS A 63 40.80 2.50 5.57
C LYS A 63 39.96 3.16 6.67
N SER A 64 39.97 4.49 6.76
CA SER A 64 39.18 5.25 7.73
C SER A 64 37.67 5.10 7.48
N GLU A 65 37.25 5.15 6.22
CA GLU A 65 35.85 4.96 5.80
C GLU A 65 35.36 3.55 6.13
N ARG A 66 36.19 2.52 5.88
CA ARG A 66 35.88 1.14 6.26
C ARG A 66 35.71 0.98 7.77
N ILE A 67 36.53 1.65 8.57
CA ILE A 67 36.42 1.62 10.03
C ILE A 67 35.12 2.33 10.46
N ARG A 68 34.81 3.48 9.86
CA ARG A 68 33.59 4.24 10.13
C ARG A 68 32.31 3.50 9.74
N SER A 69 32.30 2.82 8.59
CA SER A 69 31.15 2.02 8.16
C SER A 69 30.95 0.79 9.04
N TYR A 70 32.03 0.12 9.41
CA TYR A 70 31.97 -1.03 10.32
C TYR A 70 31.48 -0.63 11.72
N SER A 71 31.94 0.49 12.26
CA SER A 71 31.47 0.98 13.57
C SER A 71 30.00 1.40 13.52
N ALA A 72 29.57 2.11 12.47
CA ALA A 72 28.16 2.48 12.26
C ALA A 72 27.27 1.23 12.17
N HIS A 73 27.66 0.23 11.38
CA HIS A 73 26.91 -1.03 11.26
C HIS A 73 26.77 -1.75 12.61
N ARG A 74 27.83 -1.76 13.43
CA ARG A 74 27.77 -2.32 14.78
C ARG A 74 26.81 -1.56 15.70
N LEU A 75 26.76 -0.24 15.61
CA LEU A 75 25.83 0.58 16.38
C LEU A 75 24.37 0.28 15.99
N VAL A 76 24.08 0.20 14.68
CA VAL A 76 22.74 -0.17 14.18
C VAL A 76 22.32 -1.55 14.68
N ILE A 77 23.21 -2.55 14.67
CA ILE A 77 22.91 -3.87 15.23
C ILE A 77 22.63 -3.78 16.74
N ALA A 78 23.43 -3.01 17.48
CA ALA A 78 23.23 -2.84 18.92
C ALA A 78 21.88 -2.16 19.23
N GLU A 79 21.49 -1.15 18.47
CA GLU A 79 20.19 -0.48 18.58
C GLU A 79 19.05 -1.44 18.25
N LYS A 80 19.12 -2.19 17.15
CA LYS A 80 18.13 -3.22 16.80
C LYS A 80 17.97 -4.25 17.92
N ARG A 81 19.04 -4.62 18.62
CA ARG A 81 18.98 -5.54 19.77
C ARG A 81 18.33 -4.86 20.99
N LYS A 82 18.62 -3.58 21.25
CA LYS A 82 17.99 -2.80 22.32
C LYS A 82 16.48 -2.65 22.11
N THR A 83 16.06 -2.26 20.91
CA THR A 83 14.63 -2.07 20.58
C THR A 83 13.86 -3.39 20.69
N LYS A 84 14.41 -4.51 20.17
CA LYS A 84 13.79 -5.84 20.35
C LYS A 84 13.59 -6.22 21.81
N ARG A 85 14.56 -5.92 22.69
CA ARG A 85 14.44 -6.17 24.14
C ARG A 85 13.36 -5.30 24.77
N LEU A 86 13.28 -4.02 24.40
CA LEU A 86 12.24 -3.10 24.88
C LEU A 86 10.85 -3.57 24.44
N ILE A 87 10.69 -3.95 23.17
CA ILE A 87 9.43 -4.50 22.64
C ILE A 87 9.04 -5.78 23.40
N LYS A 88 9.99 -6.71 23.60
CA LYS A 88 9.73 -7.94 24.36
C LYS A 88 9.37 -7.66 25.82
N LYS A 89 9.93 -6.62 26.42
CA LYS A 89 9.61 -6.18 27.79
C LYS A 89 8.22 -5.54 27.85
N ALA A 90 7.87 -4.71 26.87
CA ALA A 90 6.55 -4.08 26.77
C ALA A 90 5.44 -5.11 26.53
N LEU A 91 5.68 -6.12 25.69
CA LEU A 91 4.75 -7.23 25.44
C LEU A 91 4.63 -8.23 26.61
N ARG A 92 5.40 -8.05 27.69
CA ARG A 92 5.28 -8.86 28.91
C ARG A 92 4.11 -8.42 29.78
N ASP A 93 3.67 -7.17 29.64
CA ASP A 93 2.47 -6.68 30.27
C ASP A 93 1.22 -7.27 29.56
N PRO A 94 0.34 -7.98 30.28
CA PRO A 94 -0.87 -8.57 29.70
C PRO A 94 -1.76 -7.54 29.01
N HIS A 95 -1.83 -6.32 29.53
CA HIS A 95 -2.70 -5.28 28.98
C HIS A 95 -2.22 -4.79 27.61
N VAL A 96 -0.91 -4.53 27.49
CA VAL A 96 -0.28 -4.12 26.23
C VAL A 96 -0.33 -5.24 25.19
N LYS A 97 -0.10 -6.49 25.62
CA LYS A 97 -0.21 -7.66 24.73
C LYS A 97 -1.62 -7.80 24.16
N HIS A 98 -2.65 -7.74 25.00
CA HIS A 98 -4.04 -7.85 24.57
C HIS A 98 -4.46 -6.68 23.67
N LEU A 99 -3.92 -5.47 23.89
CA LEU A 99 -4.18 -4.32 23.02
C LEU A 99 -3.61 -4.55 21.60
N VAL A 100 -2.39 -5.09 21.50
CA VAL A 100 -1.74 -5.40 20.22
C VAL A 100 -2.47 -6.54 19.49
N GLU A 101 -2.88 -7.59 20.21
CA GLU A 101 -3.66 -8.70 19.63
C GLU A 101 -5.04 -8.25 19.15
N ARG A 102 -5.77 -7.44 19.94
CA ARG A 102 -7.06 -6.88 19.52
C ARG A 102 -6.94 -6.04 18.25
N LYS A 103 -5.87 -5.25 18.13
CA LYS A 103 -5.62 -4.43 16.94
C LYS A 103 -5.28 -5.28 15.71
N ARG A 104 -4.60 -6.43 15.88
CA ARG A 104 -4.33 -7.39 14.81
C ARG A 104 -5.57 -8.15 14.34
N CYS A 105 -6.49 -8.46 15.25
CA CYS A 105 -7.77 -9.06 14.89
C CYS A 105 -8.67 -8.08 14.13
N ALA A 106 -8.73 -6.81 14.53
CA ALA A 106 -9.50 -5.78 13.83
C ALA A 106 -9.04 -5.60 12.37
N SER A 107 -7.74 -5.67 12.09
CA SER A 107 -7.22 -5.54 10.72
C SER A 107 -7.61 -6.67 9.77
N ASN A 108 -7.90 -7.88 10.25
CA ASN A 108 -8.36 -8.99 9.38
C ASN A 108 -9.84 -8.87 9.01
N ASP A 109 -10.67 -8.29 9.90
CA ASP A 109 -12.07 -7.98 9.59
C ASP A 109 -12.18 -6.75 8.68
N ASP A 110 -11.25 -5.80 8.79
CA ASP A 110 -11.19 -4.62 7.92
C ASP A 110 -10.89 -4.97 6.45
N GLU A 111 -10.09 -6.01 6.17
CA GLU A 111 -9.80 -6.45 4.79
C GLU A 111 -11.07 -6.99 4.10
N GLN A 112 -11.85 -7.87 4.74
CA GLN A 112 -13.09 -8.38 4.13
C GLN A 112 -14.19 -7.33 4.01
N VAL A 113 -14.21 -6.34 4.91
CA VAL A 113 -15.14 -5.21 4.82
C VAL A 113 -14.71 -4.24 3.72
N SER A 114 -13.40 -4.10 3.46
CA SER A 114 -12.88 -3.26 2.37
C SER A 114 -13.25 -3.81 1.00
N GLU A 115 -13.09 -5.12 0.77
CA GLU A 115 -13.44 -5.77 -0.50
C GLU A 115 -14.93 -5.58 -0.86
N LYS A 116 -15.84 -5.83 0.11
CA LYS A 116 -17.28 -5.61 -0.09
C LYS A 116 -17.65 -4.15 -0.35
N LYS A 117 -16.93 -3.21 0.28
CA LYS A 117 -17.12 -1.77 0.05
C LYS A 117 -16.64 -1.38 -1.35
N GLU A 118 -15.56 -1.96 -1.83
CA GLU A 118 -15.03 -1.73 -3.17
C GLU A 118 -15.96 -2.28 -4.25
N GLU A 119 -16.50 -3.49 -4.07
CA GLU A 119 -17.52 -4.07 -4.95
C GLU A 119 -18.76 -3.16 -5.02
N GLN A 120 -19.28 -2.75 -3.86
CA GLN A 120 -20.44 -1.84 -3.80
C GLN A 120 -20.17 -0.50 -4.50
N TRP A 121 -18.95 0.02 -4.39
CA TRP A 121 -18.55 1.24 -5.09
C TRP A 121 -18.42 1.05 -6.60
N ASN A 122 -17.86 -0.08 -7.05
CA ASN A 122 -17.71 -0.41 -8.46
C ASN A 122 -19.08 -0.51 -9.16
N GLU A 123 -20.10 -1.01 -8.47
CA GLU A 123 -21.47 -1.07 -9.00
C GLU A 123 -22.14 0.31 -9.13
N VAL A 124 -21.76 1.29 -8.30
CA VAL A 124 -22.37 2.63 -8.28
C VAL A 124 -21.65 3.61 -9.20
N LYS A 125 -20.34 3.40 -9.40
CA LYS A 125 -19.48 4.24 -10.25
C LYS A 125 -20.03 4.54 -11.66
N PRO A 126 -20.69 3.60 -12.37
CA PRO A 126 -21.32 3.89 -13.67
C PRO A 126 -22.43 4.94 -13.60
N TYR A 127 -23.14 5.02 -12.46
CA TYR A 127 -24.27 5.92 -12.24
C TYR A 127 -23.84 7.32 -11.75
N LEU A 128 -22.57 7.51 -11.37
CA LEU A 128 -22.03 8.82 -11.00
C LEU A 128 -21.87 9.76 -12.20
N ASN A 129 -21.65 9.21 -13.40
CA ASN A 129 -21.42 10.01 -14.60
C ASN A 129 -22.73 10.27 -15.35
N VAL A 130 -23.46 11.30 -14.89
CA VAL A 130 -24.75 11.74 -15.45
C VAL A 130 -24.65 12.15 -16.93
N ASN A 131 -23.46 12.48 -17.43
CA ASN A 131 -23.28 12.98 -18.81
C ASN A 131 -22.72 11.94 -19.78
N SER A 132 -22.48 10.69 -19.35
CA SER A 132 -21.90 9.66 -20.24
C SER A 132 -22.77 9.34 -21.47
N HIS A 133 -24.07 9.55 -21.36
CA HIS A 133 -25.09 9.22 -22.36
C HIS A 133 -25.64 10.45 -23.08
N LEU A 134 -25.29 11.66 -22.64
CA LEU A 134 -25.68 12.91 -23.29
C LEU A 134 -24.64 13.24 -24.36
N GLN A 135 -24.81 12.69 -25.56
CA GLN A 135 -24.05 13.11 -26.75
C GLN A 135 -24.77 14.30 -27.40
N GLY A 136 -24.34 15.52 -27.08
CA GLY A 136 -24.85 16.75 -27.71
C GLY A 136 -24.59 18.02 -26.89
N PRO A 137 -24.82 19.22 -27.48
CA PRO A 137 -24.75 20.48 -26.75
C PRO A 137 -25.86 20.52 -25.70
N VAL A 138 -25.48 20.29 -24.44
CA VAL A 138 -26.38 20.36 -23.28
C VAL A 138 -26.71 21.83 -23.03
N SER A 139 -27.99 22.19 -23.08
CA SER A 139 -28.45 23.52 -22.66
C SER A 139 -28.10 23.72 -21.18
N HIS A 140 -27.31 24.74 -20.88
CA HIS A 140 -26.83 25.00 -19.52
C HIS A 140 -27.93 25.53 -18.58
N GLY A 141 -29.12 25.84 -19.11
CA GLY A 141 -30.23 26.40 -18.34
C GLY A 141 -29.90 27.73 -17.65
N GLU A 142 -30.92 28.43 -17.17
CA GLU A 142 -30.71 29.49 -16.18
C GLU A 142 -30.36 28.82 -14.86
N TRP A 143 -29.22 29.19 -14.28
CA TRP A 143 -28.81 28.66 -12.99
C TRP A 143 -29.83 29.13 -11.96
N GLY A 144 -30.30 28.19 -11.12
CA GLY A 144 -31.27 28.50 -10.07
C GLY A 144 -30.77 29.59 -9.12
N PRO A 145 -31.62 30.05 -8.18
CA PRO A 145 -31.19 31.02 -7.18
C PRO A 145 -29.95 30.51 -6.44
N LYS A 146 -29.00 31.42 -6.17
CA LYS A 146 -27.75 31.11 -5.48
C LYS A 146 -28.01 30.45 -4.14
N ASN A 147 -27.16 29.49 -3.80
CA ASN A 147 -27.20 28.81 -2.51
C ASN A 147 -26.64 29.71 -1.39
N GLU A 148 -27.03 29.47 -0.14
CA GLU A 148 -26.55 30.27 1.00
C GLU A 148 -25.02 30.23 1.15
N ILE A 149 -24.40 29.08 0.86
CA ILE A 149 -22.93 28.94 0.89
C ILE A 149 -22.30 29.74 -0.25
N GLU A 150 -22.95 29.82 -1.42
CA GLU A 150 -22.46 30.61 -2.56
C GLU A 150 -22.52 32.10 -2.26
N THR A 151 -23.58 32.58 -1.59
CA THR A 151 -23.64 33.97 -1.13
C THR A 151 -22.57 34.28 -0.09
N MET A 152 -22.30 33.35 0.85
CA MET A 152 -21.22 33.53 1.83
C MET A 152 -19.82 33.52 1.20
N ILE A 153 -19.63 32.79 0.10
CA ILE A 153 -18.39 32.84 -0.68
C ILE A 153 -18.22 34.22 -1.31
N ASP A 154 -19.27 34.73 -1.96
CA ASP A 154 -19.25 36.08 -2.56
C ASP A 154 -18.96 37.15 -1.50
N ASP A 155 -19.57 37.06 -0.32
CA ASP A 155 -19.34 37.98 0.81
C ASP A 155 -17.87 37.92 1.28
N ALA A 156 -17.30 36.73 1.47
CA ALA A 156 -15.90 36.57 1.87
C ALA A 156 -14.91 37.12 0.83
N ILE A 157 -15.22 36.98 -0.46
CA ILE A 157 -14.42 37.56 -1.55
C ILE A 157 -14.49 39.08 -1.53
N ASN A 158 -15.67 39.65 -1.29
CA ASN A 158 -15.86 41.10 -1.19
C ASN A 158 -15.14 41.69 0.04
N GLU A 159 -15.10 40.95 1.15
CA GLU A 159 -14.34 41.28 2.36
C GLU A 159 -12.81 41.13 2.18
N GLY A 160 -12.37 40.39 1.14
CA GLY A 160 -10.96 40.09 0.88
C GLY A 160 -10.38 38.93 1.69
N ASP A 161 -11.23 38.15 2.37
CA ASP A 161 -10.84 36.97 3.14
C ASP A 161 -10.88 35.71 2.24
N PHE A 162 -9.79 35.51 1.51
CA PHE A 162 -9.66 34.40 0.55
C PHE A 162 -9.54 33.04 1.24
N GLU A 163 -8.97 32.97 2.44
CA GLU A 163 -8.83 31.70 3.18
C GLU A 163 -10.22 31.15 3.54
N LYS A 164 -11.11 32.02 4.01
CA LYS A 164 -12.50 31.65 4.30
C LYS A 164 -13.27 31.27 3.03
N ALA A 165 -13.07 31.99 1.94
CA ALA A 165 -13.71 31.66 0.66
C ALA A 165 -13.30 30.28 0.13
N GLU A 166 -12.00 29.92 0.26
CA GLU A 166 -11.49 28.60 -0.12
C GLU A 166 -12.12 27.48 0.70
N LEU A 167 -12.17 27.64 2.03
CA LEU A 167 -12.83 26.67 2.92
C LEU A 167 -14.31 26.48 2.56
N LEU A 168 -15.04 27.58 2.32
CA LEU A 168 -16.44 27.51 1.92
C LEU A 168 -16.60 26.83 0.56
N SER A 169 -15.71 27.09 -0.40
CA SER A 169 -15.69 26.41 -1.70
C SER A 169 -15.49 24.90 -1.57
N ASP A 170 -14.53 24.45 -0.76
CA ASP A 170 -14.29 23.02 -0.52
C ASP A 170 -15.49 22.33 0.14
N THR A 171 -16.14 23.01 1.09
CA THR A 171 -17.36 22.48 1.72
C THR A 171 -18.51 22.37 0.73
N LEU A 172 -18.67 23.37 -0.16
CA LEU A 172 -19.69 23.36 -1.21
C LEU A 172 -19.44 22.21 -2.20
N ALA A 173 -18.20 22.05 -2.65
CA ALA A 173 -17.79 20.97 -3.55
C ALA A 173 -18.07 19.59 -2.95
N SER A 174 -17.71 19.41 -1.67
CA SER A 174 -17.96 18.16 -0.93
C SER A 174 -19.46 17.85 -0.80
N LYS A 175 -20.29 18.87 -0.49
CA LYS A 175 -21.75 18.74 -0.41
C LYS A 175 -22.37 18.38 -1.76
N GLN A 176 -21.95 19.05 -2.84
CA GLN A 176 -22.43 18.75 -4.19
C GLN A 176 -22.04 17.34 -4.63
N PHE A 177 -20.81 16.91 -4.31
CA PHE A 177 -20.34 15.56 -4.60
C PHE A 177 -21.13 14.48 -3.82
N ALA A 178 -21.39 14.71 -2.53
CA ALA A 178 -22.27 13.83 -1.74
C ALA A 178 -23.67 13.70 -2.36
N GLY A 179 -24.24 14.82 -2.85
CA GLY A 179 -25.49 14.81 -3.59
C GLY A 179 -25.45 13.96 -4.86
N LYS A 180 -24.35 14.00 -5.63
CA LYS A 180 -24.14 13.13 -6.81
C LYS A 180 -24.11 11.65 -6.41
N ILE A 181 -23.45 11.31 -5.31
CA ILE A 181 -23.41 9.94 -4.79
C ILE A 181 -24.82 9.46 -4.43
N CYS A 182 -25.60 10.25 -3.68
CA CYS A 182 -26.97 9.89 -3.32
C CYS A 182 -27.85 9.66 -4.55
N LYS A 183 -27.75 10.52 -5.56
CA LYS A 183 -28.47 10.37 -6.84
C LYS A 183 -28.04 9.11 -7.59
N ALA A 184 -26.76 8.79 -7.61
CA ALA A 184 -26.25 7.58 -8.25
C ALA A 184 -26.82 6.30 -7.60
N PHE A 185 -26.91 6.26 -6.26
CA PHE A 185 -27.57 5.15 -5.55
C PHE A 185 -29.07 5.05 -5.86
N ALA A 186 -29.77 6.18 -5.96
CA ALA A 186 -31.18 6.19 -6.35
C ALA A 186 -31.37 5.64 -7.78
N ALA A 187 -30.57 6.13 -8.73
CA ALA A 187 -30.59 5.68 -10.12
C ALA A 187 -30.29 4.18 -10.26
N LYS A 188 -29.33 3.65 -9.50
CA LYS A 188 -29.05 2.22 -9.45
C LYS A 188 -30.28 1.41 -9.01
N ARG A 189 -30.96 1.83 -7.94
CA ARG A 189 -32.16 1.15 -7.43
C ARG A 189 -33.28 1.16 -8.48
N GLU A 190 -33.50 2.29 -9.14
CA GLU A 190 -34.49 2.40 -10.21
C GLU A 190 -34.16 1.49 -11.39
N HIS A 191 -32.89 1.44 -11.80
CA HIS A 191 -32.42 0.54 -12.86
C HIS A 191 -32.69 -0.94 -12.52
N GLU A 192 -32.39 -1.36 -11.29
CA GLU A 192 -32.70 -2.73 -10.83
C GLU A 192 -34.21 -3.04 -10.84
N ILE A 193 -35.05 -2.08 -10.45
CA ILE A 193 -36.51 -2.23 -10.48
C ILE A 193 -36.99 -2.41 -11.92
N ILE A 194 -36.49 -1.57 -12.84
CA ILE A 194 -36.83 -1.62 -14.27
C ILE A 194 -36.41 -2.97 -14.89
N GLU A 195 -35.20 -3.45 -14.60
CA GLU A 195 -34.72 -4.75 -15.12
C GLU A 195 -35.56 -5.92 -14.60
N LYS A 196 -35.92 -5.90 -13.31
CA LYS A 196 -36.83 -6.92 -12.73
C LYS A 196 -38.20 -6.89 -13.40
N GLN A 197 -38.78 -5.72 -13.63
CA GLN A 197 -40.06 -5.57 -14.34
C GLN A 197 -39.97 -6.10 -15.77
N LYS A 198 -38.94 -5.72 -16.53
CA LYS A 198 -38.69 -6.24 -17.88
C LYS A 198 -38.55 -7.76 -17.92
N ALA A 199 -37.86 -8.36 -16.94
CA ALA A 199 -37.71 -9.82 -16.84
C ALA A 199 -39.07 -10.51 -16.60
N ILE A 200 -39.90 -9.95 -15.71
CA ILE A 200 -41.27 -10.45 -15.46
C ILE A 200 -42.12 -10.34 -16.73
N GLU A 201 -42.06 -9.21 -17.44
CA GLU A 201 -42.79 -9.02 -18.69
C GLU A 201 -42.33 -10.00 -19.78
N LYS A 202 -41.02 -10.21 -19.95
CA LYS A 202 -40.46 -11.20 -20.88
C LYS A 202 -40.96 -12.61 -20.53
N ALA A 203 -40.95 -12.99 -19.26
CA ALA A 203 -41.47 -14.29 -18.81
C ALA A 203 -42.98 -14.43 -19.07
N LYS A 204 -43.77 -13.37 -18.86
CA LYS A 204 -45.20 -13.34 -19.19
C LYS A 204 -45.44 -13.46 -20.71
N LYS A 205 -44.64 -12.76 -21.53
CA LYS A 205 -44.70 -12.84 -23.00
C LYS A 205 -44.39 -14.25 -23.50
N LEU A 206 -43.33 -14.89 -22.98
CA LEU A 206 -42.99 -16.28 -23.30
C LEU A 206 -44.12 -17.26 -22.93
N LYS A 207 -44.72 -17.11 -21.74
CA LYS A 207 -45.85 -17.95 -21.31
C LYS A 207 -47.11 -17.74 -22.16
N LYS A 208 -47.33 -16.55 -22.72
CA LYS A 208 -48.51 -16.19 -23.53
C LYS A 208 -48.43 -16.71 -24.97
N ILE A 209 -47.25 -17.11 -25.45
CA ILE A 209 -47.09 -17.76 -26.76
C ILE A 209 -47.44 -19.25 -26.61
N ARG A 210 -48.75 -19.55 -26.56
CA ARG A 210 -49.32 -20.91 -26.70
C ARG A 210 -50.15 -21.01 -27.99
N TRP A 211 -49.69 -20.39 -29.07
CA TRP A 211 -50.26 -20.66 -30.38
C TRP A 211 -49.58 -21.90 -30.94
N THR A 212 -50.04 -23.07 -30.50
CA THR A 212 -49.76 -24.33 -31.18
C THR A 212 -50.55 -24.33 -32.49
N PHE A 213 -49.94 -23.84 -33.57
CA PHE A 213 -50.24 -24.39 -34.90
C PHE A 213 -49.37 -25.63 -35.02
N GLU A 214 -49.90 -26.78 -34.60
CA GLU A 214 -49.33 -28.05 -35.04
C GLU A 214 -49.56 -28.09 -36.54
N ALA A 215 -48.50 -27.91 -37.33
CA ALA A 215 -48.60 -27.97 -38.77
C ALA A 215 -48.99 -29.40 -39.15
N LYS A 216 -50.30 -29.67 -39.30
CA LYS A 216 -50.77 -30.91 -39.89
C LYS A 216 -50.11 -31.05 -41.25
N GLU A 217 -49.38 -32.14 -41.44
CA GLU A 217 -48.77 -32.43 -42.72
C GLU A 217 -49.87 -32.49 -43.80
N LYS A 218 -49.59 -31.95 -44.99
CA LYS A 218 -50.59 -31.68 -46.04
C LYS A 218 -51.45 -32.90 -46.44
N TRP A 219 -50.95 -34.11 -46.21
CA TRP A 219 -51.67 -35.35 -46.49
C TRP A 219 -52.78 -35.68 -45.46
N GLN A 220 -52.79 -35.07 -44.28
CA GLN A 220 -53.87 -35.25 -43.29
C GLN A 220 -55.08 -34.32 -43.50
N MET A 221 -54.95 -33.23 -44.26
CA MET A 221 -56.06 -32.30 -44.54
C MET A 221 -56.90 -32.70 -45.76
N LYS A 222 -56.52 -33.76 -46.48
CA LYS A 222 -57.23 -34.22 -47.67
C LYS A 222 -57.97 -35.53 -47.37
N GLY A 223 -58.87 -35.48 -46.39
CA GLY A 223 -59.84 -36.52 -46.11
C GLY A 223 -61.25 -36.03 -46.41
N ASN A 224 -62.00 -36.83 -47.17
CA ASN A 224 -63.42 -36.74 -47.52
C ASN A 224 -63.87 -35.66 -48.51
N MET A 225 -63.77 -35.97 -49.80
CA MET A 225 -64.82 -35.67 -50.78
C MET A 225 -64.93 -36.83 -51.77
#